data_AF-A0A661E2N6-F1
#
_entry.id   AF-A0A661E2N6-F1
#
_cell.length_a   1.000
_cell.length_b   1.000
_cell.length_c   1.000
_cell.angle_alpha   90.00
_cell.angle_beta   90.00
_cell.angle_gamma   90.00
#
_symmetry.space_group_name_H-M   'P 1'
#
loop_
_entity.id
_entity.type
_entity.pdbx_description
1 polymer ?
#
loop_
_entity_poly.entity_id
_entity_poly.type
_entity_poly.pdbx_seq_one_letter_code
_entity_poly.pdbx_strand_id
1 'polypeptide(L)' 'MNQRQLIVCEEARQLVADGAHLVDVRTPREYARDALPGAVNVPLQNLLVGVQQ' A
#
# COMPACT_ATOMS: atom_id res chain seq x y z
N MET A 1 13.76 -9.02 10.48
CA MET A 1 13.75 -7.57 10.80
C MET A 1 12.98 -6.87 9.69
N ASN A 2 11.82 -6.29 9.97
CA ASN A 2 11.10 -5.48 8.97
C ASN A 2 11.59 -4.04 9.11
N GLN A 3 12.47 -3.60 8.21
CA GLN A 3 12.93 -2.22 8.18
C GLN A 3 11.91 -1.37 7.40
N ARG A 4 11.39 -0.32 8.04
CA ARG A 4 10.59 0.69 7.35
C ARG A 4 11.53 1.59 6.56
N GLN A 5 11.39 1.59 5.25
CA GLN A 5 12.08 2.52 4.37
C GLN A 5 11.07 3.53 3.84
N LEU A 6 11.39 4.82 3.97
CA LEU A 6 10.68 5.87 3.26
C LEU A 6 11.42 6.11 1.95
N ILE A 7 10.68 6.01 0.85
CA ILE A 7 11.20 6.21 -0.51
C ILE A 7 10.48 7.38 -1.17
N VAL A 8 11.12 7.99 -2.16
CA VAL A 8 10.52 9.04 -2.96
C VAL A 8 9.64 8.45 -4.07
N CYS A 9 8.74 9.27 -4.65
CA CYS A 9 7.79 8.79 -5.64
C CYS A 9 8.44 8.20 -6.91
N GLU A 10 9.62 8.68 -7.29
CA GLU A 10 10.36 8.17 -8.47
C GLU A 10 10.84 6.74 -8.25
N GLU A 11 11.45 6.48 -7.11
CA GLU A 11 11.88 5.15 -6.69
C GLU A 11 10.69 4.20 -6.57
N ALA A 12 9.57 4.66 -5.99
CA ALA A 12 8.34 3.87 -5.90
C ALA A 12 7.79 3.47 -7.29
N ARG A 13 7.83 4.38 -8.27
CA ARG A 13 7.41 4.09 -9.64
C ARG A 13 8.31 3.05 -10.30
N GLN A 14 9.63 3.14 -10.10
CA GLN A 14 10.57 2.17 -10.65
C GLN A 14 10.34 0.77 -10.06
N LEU A 15 10.16 0.67 -8.74
CA LEU A 15 9.87 -0.61 -8.09
C LEU A 15 8.59 -1.25 -8.64
N VAL A 16 7.53 -0.47 -8.85
CA VAL A 16 6.29 -0.98 -9.44
C VAL A 16 6.50 -1.42 -10.90
N ALA A 17 7.28 -0.66 -11.68
CA ALA A 17 7.65 -1.06 -13.04
C ALA A 17 8.45 -2.36 -13.09
N ASP A 18 9.27 -2.61 -12.06
CA ASP A 18 10.06 -3.83 -11.89
C ASP A 18 9.25 -5.00 -11.29
N GLY A 19 7.94 -4.83 -11.06
CA GLY A 19 7.01 -5.88 -10.62
C GLY A 19 6.62 -5.84 -9.14
N ALA A 20 7.00 -4.81 -8.38
CA ALA A 20 6.54 -4.65 -7.02
C ALA A 20 5.03 -4.39 -6.95
N HIS A 21 4.39 -4.90 -5.89
CA HIS A 21 2.97 -4.66 -5.64
C HIS A 21 2.78 -3.35 -4.87
N LEU A 22 1.94 -2.48 -5.40
CA LEU A 22 1.54 -1.25 -4.71
C LEU A 22 0.31 -1.51 -3.84
N VAL A 23 0.49 -1.44 -2.51
CA VAL A 23 -0.61 -1.64 -1.55
C VAL A 23 -1.05 -0.30 -0.98
N ASP A 24 -2.34 0.00 -1.12
CA ASP A 24 -2.96 1.19 -0.53
C ASP A 24 -3.73 0.81 0.74
N VAL A 25 -3.25 1.29 1.88
CA VAL A 25 -3.79 0.96 3.20
C VAL A 25 -4.86 1.92 3.71
N ARG A 26 -5.29 2.89 2.87
CA ARG A 26 -6.38 3.84 3.18
C ARG A 26 -7.75 3.14 3.24
N THR A 27 -8.77 3.86 3.67
CA THR A 27 -10.14 3.33 3.68
C THR A 27 -10.66 3.07 2.25
N PRO A 28 -11.64 2.15 2.08
CA PRO A 28 -12.22 1.90 0.75
C PRO A 28 -12.82 3.15 0.10
N ARG A 29 -13.34 4.09 0.90
CA ARG A 29 -13.91 5.34 0.42
C ARG A 29 -12.84 6.28 -0.15
N GLU A 30 -11.69 6.38 0.49
CA GLU A 30 -10.57 7.19 -0.02
C GLU A 30 -9.97 6.57 -1.29
N TYR A 31 -9.81 5.24 -1.29
CA TYR A 31 -9.32 4.49 -2.43
C TYR A 31 -10.23 4.63 -3.66
N ALA A 32 -11.55 4.50 -3.49
CA ALA A 32 -12.52 4.64 -4.57
C ALA A 32 -12.58 6.06 -5.17
N ARG A 33 -12.12 7.08 -4.44
CA ARG A 33 -12.12 8.46 -4.90
C ARG A 33 -10.93 8.76 -5.81
N ASP A 34 -9.73 8.35 -5.41
CA ASP A 34 -8.49 8.65 -6.13
C ASP A 34 -7.35 7.72 -5.70
N ALA A 35 -7.29 6.53 -6.31
CA ALA A 35 -6.21 5.56 -6.14
C ALA A 35 -5.25 5.59 -7.31
N LEU A 36 -3.98 5.28 -7.03
CA LEU A 36 -2.99 5.09 -8.08
C LEU A 36 -3.34 3.87 -8.94
N PRO A 37 -3.22 3.94 -10.27
CA PRO A 37 -3.47 2.80 -11.15
C PRO A 37 -2.66 1.57 -10.75
N GLY A 38 -3.30 0.41 -10.71
CA GLY A 38 -2.67 -0.86 -10.35
C GLY A 38 -2.43 -1.06 -8.84
N ALA A 39 -2.76 -0.08 -8.00
CA ALA A 39 -2.76 -0.30 -6.55
C ALA A 39 -3.80 -1.35 -6.15
N VAL A 40 -3.57 -2.02 -5.02
CA VAL A 40 -4.55 -2.92 -4.39
C VAL A 40 -4.91 -2.34 -3.03
N ASN A 41 -6.21 -2.14 -2.77
CA ASN A 41 -6.66 -1.65 -1.48
C ASN A 41 -6.65 -2.77 -0.43
N VAL A 42 -5.86 -2.60 0.63
CA VAL A 42 -5.85 -3.46 1.81
C VAL A 42 -5.98 -2.56 3.05
N PRO A 43 -7.21 -2.20 3.47
CA PRO A 43 -7.41 -1.26 4.56
C PRO A 43 -6.66 -1.68 5.83
N LEU A 44 -5.89 -0.77 6.43
CA LEU A 44 -5.06 -1.07 7.60
C LEU A 44 -5.86 -1.69 8.75
N GLN A 45 -7.10 -1.23 8.93
CA GLN A 45 -8.03 -1.76 9.94
C GLN A 45 -8.28 -3.28 9.80
N ASN A 46 -8.24 -3.84 8.60
CA ASN A 46 -8.42 -5.28 8.37
C ASN A 46 -7.18 -6.08 8.78
N LEU A 47 -5.99 -5.48 8.72
CA LEU A 47 -4.72 -6.11 9.10
C LEU A 47 -4.57 -6.21 10.63
N LEU A 48 -5.11 -5.23 11.35
CA LEU A 48 -5.02 -5.19 12.81
C LEU A 48 -5.89 -6.25 13.52
N VAL A 49 -6.89 -6.81 12.83
CA VAL A 49 -7.77 -7.86 13.38
C VAL A 49 -6.99 -9.16 13.68
N GLY A 50 -5.86 -9.40 13.01
CA GLY A 50 -5.04 -10.61 13.21
C GLY A 50 -3.91 -10.50 14.24
N VAL A 51 -3.72 -9.35 14.89
CA VAL A 51 -2.58 -9.06 15.79
C VAL A 51 -2.98 -9.06 17.28
N GLN A 52 -4.22 -9.45 17.60
CA GLN A 52 -4.73 -9.50 18.97
C GLN A 52 -4.88 -10.93 19.54
N GLN A 53 -4.17 -11.91 18.99
CA GLN A 53 -4.13 -13.29 19.50
C GLN A 53 -2.71 -13.67 19.93
#